data_AF-A0A1G6MJ53-F1
#
_entry.id   AF-A0A1G6MJ53-F1
#
_cell.length_a   1.000
_cell.length_b   1.000
_cell.length_c   1.000
_cell.angle_alpha   90.00
_cell.angle_beta   90.00
_cell.angle_gamma   90.00
#
_symmetry.space_group_name_H-M   'P 1'
#
loop_
_entity.id
_entity.type
_entity.pdbx_description
1 polymer ?
#
loop_
_entity_poly.entity_id
_entity_poly.type
_entity_poly.pdbx_seq_one_letter_code
_entity_poly.pdbx_strand_id
1 'polypeptide(L)'
;MENNQMENRQANAEQIKKYTALVKTSKINLFLTPVILAILAYFIGLDKILRGDSMLPFVLAIMIIINTLQFFYYRHKLKQLQQSDKPKSGGGIERM
;
A
#
# COMPACT_ATOMS: atom_id res chain seq x y z
N MET A 1 -27.30 21.07 -8.42
CA MET A 1 -26.33 20.67 -7.35
C MET A 1 -26.27 19.16 -7.13
N GLU A 2 -27.25 18.36 -7.60
CA GLU A 2 -27.22 16.88 -7.54
C GLU A 2 -26.18 16.22 -8.46
N ASN A 3 -25.97 16.72 -9.69
CA ASN A 3 -24.99 16.13 -10.63
C ASN A 3 -23.57 16.09 -10.05
N ASN A 4 -23.12 17.15 -9.37
CA ASN A 4 -21.79 17.20 -8.75
C ASN A 4 -21.63 16.19 -7.59
N GLN A 5 -22.73 15.74 -6.97
CA GLN A 5 -22.69 14.71 -5.93
C GLN A 5 -22.67 13.31 -6.51
N MET A 6 -23.41 13.06 -7.60
CA MET A 6 -23.37 11.77 -8.31
C MET A 6 -22.02 11.52 -8.97
N GLU A 7 -21.44 12.55 -9.61
CA GLU A 7 -20.12 12.46 -10.26
C GLU A 7 -18.99 12.22 -9.24
N ASN A 8 -19.05 12.88 -8.06
CA ASN A 8 -18.11 12.65 -6.98
C ASN A 8 -18.20 11.22 -6.40
N ARG A 9 -19.41 10.67 -6.24
CA ARG A 9 -19.59 9.30 -5.76
C ARG A 9 -19.06 8.28 -6.75
N GLN A 10 -19.26 8.53 -8.05
CA GLN A 10 -18.76 7.64 -9.11
C GLN A 10 -17.23 7.68 -9.20
N ALA A 11 -16.63 8.87 -9.10
CA ALA A 11 -15.17 9.03 -9.03
C ALA A 11 -14.56 8.39 -7.78
N ASN A 12 -15.23 8.48 -6.61
CA ASN A 12 -14.76 7.86 -5.38
C ASN A 12 -14.84 6.32 -5.45
N ALA A 13 -15.93 5.77 -5.99
CA ALA A 13 -16.08 4.33 -6.21
C ALA A 13 -14.98 3.77 -7.14
N GLU A 14 -14.62 4.51 -8.20
CA GLU A 14 -13.53 4.13 -9.10
C GLU A 14 -12.17 4.19 -8.40
N GLN A 15 -11.93 5.20 -7.56
CA GLN A 15 -10.72 5.29 -6.74
C GLN A 15 -10.62 4.15 -5.73
N ILE A 16 -11.70 3.79 -5.04
CA ILE A 16 -11.74 2.65 -4.12
C ILE A 16 -11.37 1.36 -4.85
N LYS A 17 -11.91 1.12 -6.05
CA LYS A 17 -11.56 -0.05 -6.87
C LYS A 17 -10.07 -0.07 -7.23
N LYS A 18 -9.52 1.06 -7.66
CA LYS A 18 -8.08 1.23 -7.97
C LYS A 18 -7.21 0.95 -6.75
N TYR A 19 -7.48 1.58 -5.61
CA TYR A 19 -6.70 1.38 -4.39
C TYR A 19 -6.84 -0.02 -3.80
N THR A 20 -7.99 -0.67 -3.96
CA THR A 20 -8.16 -2.08 -3.56
C THR A 20 -7.25 -3.00 -4.37
N ALA A 21 -7.18 -2.80 -5.69
CA ALA A 21 -6.24 -3.54 -6.55
C ALA A 21 -4.79 -3.25 -6.16
N LEU A 22 -4.44 -1.98 -5.92
CA LEU A 22 -3.10 -1.58 -5.50
C LEU A 22 -2.70 -2.17 -4.14
N VAL A 23 -3.60 -2.27 -3.17
CA VAL A 23 -3.36 -2.94 -1.88
C VAL A 23 -3.14 -4.44 -2.06
N LYS A 24 -3.90 -5.08 -2.95
CA LYS A 24 -3.71 -6.50 -3.26
C LYS A 24 -2.35 -6.76 -3.90
N THR A 25 -1.97 -5.93 -4.88
CA THR A 25 -0.66 -6.02 -5.55
C THR A 25 0.48 -5.70 -4.58
N SER A 26 0.36 -4.65 -3.76
CA SER A 26 1.41 -4.30 -2.80
C SER A 26 1.57 -5.35 -1.70
N LYS A 27 0.50 -6.07 -1.31
CA LYS A 27 0.59 -7.23 -0.42
C LYS A 27 1.42 -8.36 -1.05
N ILE A 28 1.21 -8.65 -2.33
CA ILE A 28 1.99 -9.64 -3.07
C ILE A 28 3.46 -9.19 -3.15
N ASN A 29 3.71 -7.93 -3.50
CA ASN A 29 5.08 -7.38 -3.54
C ASN A 29 5.77 -7.43 -2.17
N LEU A 30 5.07 -7.13 -1.08
CA LEU A 30 5.63 -7.18 0.27
C LEU A 30 6.07 -8.59 0.65
N PHE A 31 5.33 -9.61 0.19
CA PHE A 31 5.69 -11.02 0.39
C PHE A 31 6.79 -11.49 -0.58
N LEU A 32 6.78 -11.01 -1.82
CA LEU A 32 7.72 -11.45 -2.86
C LEU A 32 9.10 -10.80 -2.72
N THR A 33 9.15 -9.56 -2.24
CA THR A 33 10.41 -8.81 -2.02
C THR A 33 11.42 -9.58 -1.16
N PRO A 34 11.08 -10.12 0.04
CA PRO A 34 12.03 -10.90 0.82
C PRO A 34 12.46 -12.21 0.14
N VAL A 35 11.60 -12.82 -0.69
CA VAL A 35 11.95 -14.02 -1.46
C VAL A 35 12.99 -13.69 -2.53
N ILE A 36 12.79 -12.60 -3.29
CA ILE A 36 13.75 -12.14 -4.29
C ILE A 36 15.07 -11.75 -3.62
N LEU A 37 15.01 -11.08 -2.46
CA LEU A 37 16.20 -10.73 -1.68
C LEU A 37 16.99 -11.95 -1.21
N ALA A 38 16.30 -12.99 -0.73
CA ALA A 38 16.94 -14.24 -0.33
C ALA A 38 17.63 -14.93 -1.51
N ILE A 39 16.98 -14.95 -2.68
CA ILE A 39 17.57 -15.48 -3.92
C ILE A 39 18.81 -14.67 -4.33
N LEU A 40 18.73 -13.34 -4.33
CA LEU A 40 19.87 -12.48 -4.65
C LEU A 40 21.03 -12.68 -3.67
N ALA A 41 20.73 -12.82 -2.37
CA ALA A 41 21.74 -13.09 -1.35
C ALA A 41 22.44 -14.44 -1.56
N TYR A 42 21.69 -15.46 -1.98
CA TYR A 42 22.23 -16.77 -2.31
C TYR A 42 23.20 -16.72 -3.50
N PHE A 43 22.81 -16.05 -4.60
CA PHE A 43 23.64 -15.98 -5.81
C PHE A 43 24.88 -15.09 -5.65
N ILE A 44 24.76 -13.97 -4.95
CA ILE A 44 25.86 -13.02 -4.76
C ILE A 44 26.82 -13.51 -3.67
N GLY A 45 26.34 -14.36 -2.77
CA GLY A 45 27.05 -14.83 -1.57
C GLY A 45 26.95 -13.81 -0.44
N LEU A 46 26.47 -14.27 0.71
CA LEU A 46 26.28 -13.43 1.91
C LEU A 46 27.56 -12.72 2.34
N ASP A 47 28.72 -13.37 2.22
CA ASP A 47 30.01 -12.79 2.57
C ASP A 47 30.37 -11.55 1.74
N LYS A 48 29.99 -11.51 0.46
CA LYS A 48 30.23 -10.33 -0.40
C LYS A 48 29.29 -9.18 -0.10
N ILE A 49 28.08 -9.49 0.36
CA ILE A 49 27.08 -8.50 0.78
C ILE A 49 27.48 -7.89 2.13
N LEU A 50 27.96 -8.73 3.07
CA LEU A 50 28.30 -8.32 4.43
C LEU A 50 29.65 -7.58 4.53
N ARG A 51 30.59 -7.83 3.61
CA ARG A 51 31.89 -7.15 3.59
C ARG A 51 31.80 -5.64 3.32
N GLY A 52 30.64 -5.10 2.94
CA GLY A 52 30.41 -3.65 2.86
C GLY A 52 31.06 -2.96 1.66
N ASP A 53 31.83 -3.68 0.83
CA ASP A 53 32.45 -3.15 -0.38
C ASP A 53 31.46 -2.81 -1.50
N SER A 54 30.15 -3.05 -1.29
CA SER A 54 29.10 -2.76 -2.26
C SER A 54 27.99 -1.92 -1.64
N MET A 55 27.42 -1.00 -2.43
CA MET A 55 26.19 -0.28 -2.06
C MET A 55 24.94 -1.18 -2.06
N LEU A 56 25.08 -2.43 -2.49
CA LEU A 56 23.99 -3.39 -2.64
C LEU A 56 23.13 -3.54 -1.36
N PRO A 57 23.67 -3.82 -0.16
CA PRO A 57 22.87 -3.91 1.07
C PRO A 57 22.06 -2.64 1.38
N PHE A 58 22.61 -1.45 1.11
CA PHE A 58 21.89 -0.19 1.28
C PHE A 58 20.72 -0.06 0.31
N VAL A 59 20.93 -0.39 -0.96
CA VAL A 59 19.87 -0.37 -1.99
C VAL A 59 18.76 -1.36 -1.64
N LEU A 60 19.10 -2.57 -1.18
CA LEU A 60 18.12 -3.57 -0.76
C LEU A 60 17.30 -3.10 0.44
N ALA A 61 17.95 -2.49 1.44
CA ALA A 61 17.25 -1.91 2.60
C ALA A 61 16.29 -0.79 2.19
N ILE A 62 16.71 0.13 1.32
CA ILE A 62 15.85 1.19 0.78
C ILE A 62 14.65 0.60 0.03
N MET A 63 14.87 -0.44 -0.77
CA MET A 63 13.80 -1.11 -1.52
C MET A 63 12.74 -1.74 -0.61
N ILE A 64 13.15 -2.32 0.52
CA ILE A 64 12.23 -2.84 1.56
C ILE A 64 11.42 -1.70 2.19
N ILE A 65 12.10 -0.60 2.55
CA ILE A 65 11.46 0.57 3.16
C ILE A 65 10.39 1.15 2.21
N ILE A 66 10.75 1.36 0.94
CA ILE A 66 9.82 1.90 -0.07
C ILE A 66 8.61 0.98 -0.25
N ASN A 67 8.82 -0.32 -0.44
CA ASN A 67 7.71 -1.28 -0.59
C ASN A 67 6.78 -1.27 0.63
N THR A 68 7.35 -1.18 1.83
CA THR A 68 6.59 -1.13 3.08
C THR A 68 5.77 0.17 3.17
N LEU A 69 6.41 1.33 2.94
CA LEU A 69 5.73 2.63 2.92
C LEU A 69 4.61 2.69 1.89
N GLN A 70 4.84 2.14 0.69
CA GLN A 70 3.86 2.08 -0.38
C GLN A 70 2.64 1.24 0.00
N PHE A 71 2.84 0.09 0.68
CA PHE A 71 1.75 -0.70 1.23
C PHE A 71 0.92 0.08 2.25
N PHE A 72 1.57 0.74 3.22
CA PHE A 72 0.88 1.54 4.23
C PHE A 72 0.12 2.71 3.61
N TYR A 73 0.72 3.41 2.64
CA TYR A 73 0.08 4.53 1.93
C TYR A 73 -1.19 4.09 1.22
N TYR A 74 -1.15 3.01 0.42
CA TYR A 74 -2.34 2.52 -0.29
C TYR A 74 -3.41 2.02 0.67
N ARG A 75 -3.03 1.33 1.75
CA ARG A 75 -3.97 0.86 2.77
C ARG A 75 -4.65 2.02 3.48
N HIS A 76 -3.88 3.03 3.86
CA HIS A 76 -4.40 4.21 4.53
C HIS A 76 -5.34 5.01 3.60
N LYS A 77 -4.93 5.24 2.36
CA LYS A 77 -5.75 5.94 1.37
C LYS A 77 -7.05 5.19 1.05
N LEU A 78 -6.99 3.86 0.94
CA LEU A 78 -8.19 3.03 0.78
C LEU A 78 -9.16 3.18 1.96
N LYS A 79 -8.65 3.17 3.21
CA LYS A 79 -9.48 3.39 4.40
C LYS A 79 -10.14 4.77 4.40
N GLN A 80 -9.42 5.82 4.03
CA GLN A 80 -9.98 7.17 3.96
C GLN A 80 -11.10 7.27 2.92
N LEU A 81 -10.89 6.69 1.72
CA LEU A 81 -11.89 6.70 0.65
C LEU A 81 -13.16 5.93 1.07
N GLN A 82 -12.99 4.77 1.74
CA GLN A 82 -14.11 3.99 2.29
C GLN A 82 -14.86 4.69 3.43
N GLN A 83 -14.17 5.49 4.25
CA GLN A 83 -14.80 6.30 5.30
C GLN A 83 -15.52 7.53 4.73
N SER A 84 -15.02 8.11 3.63
CA SER A 84 -15.65 9.23 2.94
C SER A 84 -16.92 8.81 2.19
N ASP A 85 -16.99 7.59 1.68
CA ASP A 85 -18.19 7.03 1.03
C ASP A 85 -19.21 6.47 2.03
N LYS A 86 -18.81 6.18 3.27
CA LYS A 86 -19.79 5.93 4.33
C LYS A 86 -20.50 7.26 4.61
N PRO A 87 -21.84 7.33 4.49
CA PRO A 87 -22.55 8.50 4.97
C PRO A 87 -22.12 8.72 6.42
N LYS A 88 -21.73 9.95 6.78
CA LYS A 88 -21.75 10.36 8.18
C LYS A 88 -23.12 9.97 8.68
N SER A 89 -23.20 8.92 9.49
CA SER A 89 -24.38 8.67 10.32
C SER A 89 -24.51 9.95 11.13
N GLY A 90 -25.41 10.83 10.69
CA GLY A 90 -25.76 12.04 11.40
C GLY A 90 -26.10 11.63 12.82
N GLY A 91 -25.58 12.37 13.80
CA GLY A 91 -25.86 12.11 15.19
C GLY A 91 -27.36 12.02 15.47
N GLY A 92 -27.70 11.06 16.30
CA GLY A 92 -28.97 10.87 16.99
C GLY A 92 -28.73 9.62 17.84
N ILE A 93 -28.46 9.71 19.14
CA ILE A 93 -29.48 10.02 20.15
C ILE A 93 -30.85 9.66 19.60
N GLU A 94 -31.14 8.37 19.53
CA GLU A 94 -32.49 7.79 19.54
C GLU A 94 -32.39 6.31 19.17
N ARG A 95 -32.17 5.48 20.19
CA ARG A 95 -32.87 4.21 20.38
C ARG A 95 -32.54 3.71 21.78
N MET A 96 -33.48 4.08 22.66
CA MET A 96 -33.89 3.49 23.94
C MET A 96 -33.10 2.27 24.41
#